data_AF-A0A956CBF1-F1
#
_entry.id   AF-A0A956CBF1-F1
#
_cell.length_a   1.000
_cell.length_b   1.000
_cell.length_c   1.000
_cell.angle_alpha   90.00
_cell.angle_beta   90.00
_cell.angle_gamma   90.00
#
_symmetry.space_group_name_H-M   'P 1'
#
loop_
_entity.id
_entity.type
_entity.pdbx_description
1 polymer ?
#
loop_
_entity_poly.entity_id
_entity_poly.type
_entity_poly.pdbx_seq_one_letter_code
_entity_poly.pdbx_strand_id
1 'polypeptide(L)'
;MRVRVVKCHACGGHKQLPSQTAYVYCDFCGALSDWDFAMACSQGNALPGPAYEALHRRLAPAIKQAEWQGDRATVKALYTQLFTEHIRLCPSSYSPRIVDGDYRVRYLDYYTDTMMIHDMDPRVAAWTQYMNQRIAELRQTQMMQGAVMSFGIFAVALGAQPQALQFPDQPFWAVYQAFRNQLATQMHAVEEAGSLAKYPDEVTRTLVERVGISAFVQGWLPYLSENMRGHLIRDAGLTDQYIDIQPPPLQLRRCGGCGSQLDVVTGARRVICFRCGKKIDVSAHEFPCPGCGAPSSVPAGSTDYACPYCSVRIQGTTAPTAGPR
;
A
#
# COMPACT_ATOMS: atom_id res chain seq x y z
N MET A 1 -10.02 -23.72 -4.91
CA MET A 1 -9.62 -22.35 -5.31
C MET A 1 -8.40 -21.95 -4.49
N ARG A 2 -7.52 -21.12 -5.04
CA ARG A 2 -6.25 -20.75 -4.41
C ARG A 2 -6.38 -19.46 -3.60
N VAL A 3 -6.01 -19.50 -2.32
CA VAL A 3 -6.10 -18.35 -1.40
C VAL A 3 -4.79 -18.13 -0.65
N ARG A 4 -4.50 -16.87 -0.33
CA ARG A 4 -3.30 -16.51 0.44
C ARG A 4 -3.46 -16.94 1.89
N VAL A 5 -2.43 -17.54 2.47
CA VAL A 5 -2.41 -17.95 3.89
C VAL A 5 -2.23 -16.71 4.76
N VAL A 6 -3.32 -16.19 5.29
CA VAL A 6 -3.32 -15.01 6.17
C VAL A 6 -4.30 -15.25 7.32
N LYS A 7 -3.86 -14.94 8.54
CA LYS A 7 -4.72 -14.84 9.72
C LYS A 7 -4.90 -13.37 10.09
N CYS A 8 -6.14 -12.91 10.17
CA CYS A 8 -6.44 -11.53 10.49
C CYS A 8 -5.98 -11.18 11.90
N HIS A 9 -5.23 -10.09 12.05
CA HIS A 9 -4.77 -9.60 13.36
C HIS A 9 -5.93 -9.10 14.24
N ALA A 10 -7.02 -8.60 13.63
CA ALA A 10 -8.13 -7.99 14.36
C ALA A 10 -9.16 -9.01 14.88
N CYS A 11 -9.54 -10.01 14.06
CA CYS A 11 -10.57 -10.99 14.45
C CYS A 11 -10.09 -12.45 14.49
N GLY A 12 -8.84 -12.73 14.14
CA GLY A 12 -8.30 -14.09 14.08
C GLY A 12 -8.80 -14.94 12.91
N GLY A 13 -9.71 -14.43 12.07
CA GLY A 13 -10.25 -15.14 10.92
C GLY A 13 -9.20 -15.40 9.83
N HIS A 14 -9.25 -16.58 9.22
CA HIS A 14 -8.39 -16.94 8.10
C HIS A 14 -8.97 -16.41 6.78
N LYS A 15 -8.10 -15.96 5.85
CA LYS A 15 -8.55 -15.58 4.50
C LYS A 15 -9.22 -16.78 3.82
N GLN A 16 -10.38 -16.54 3.22
CA GLN A 16 -11.16 -17.55 2.52
C GLN A 16 -11.49 -17.18 1.08
N LEU A 17 -11.30 -15.93 0.64
CA LEU A 17 -11.46 -15.54 -0.76
C LEU A 17 -10.09 -15.25 -1.40
N PRO A 18 -9.93 -15.40 -2.72
CA PRO A 18 -8.73 -14.93 -3.42
C PRO A 18 -8.50 -13.42 -3.20
N SER A 19 -7.24 -12.98 -3.19
CA SER A 19 -6.89 -11.56 -3.19
C SER A 19 -7.30 -10.94 -4.53
N GLN A 20 -7.99 -9.80 -4.52
CA GLN A 20 -8.30 -9.03 -5.75
C GLN A 20 -7.26 -7.95 -6.04
N THR A 21 -6.51 -7.54 -5.01
CA THR A 21 -5.47 -6.52 -5.06
C THR A 21 -4.31 -6.93 -4.16
N ALA A 22 -3.18 -6.24 -4.24
CA ALA A 22 -2.08 -6.43 -3.30
C ALA A 22 -2.47 -6.16 -1.84
N TYR A 23 -3.48 -5.31 -1.60
CA TYR A 23 -4.01 -5.06 -0.25
C TYR A 23 -4.97 -6.19 0.15
N VAL A 24 -4.58 -7.01 1.13
CA VAL A 24 -5.35 -8.19 1.55
C VAL A 24 -6.24 -7.84 2.73
N TYR A 25 -7.53 -7.70 2.47
CA TYR A 25 -8.54 -7.48 3.51
C TYR A 25 -9.07 -8.80 4.08
N CYS A 26 -9.39 -8.81 5.37
CA CYS A 26 -10.06 -9.91 6.03
C CYS A 26 -11.48 -10.08 5.48
N ASP A 27 -11.85 -11.31 5.12
CA ASP A 27 -13.17 -11.64 4.59
C ASP A 27 -14.30 -11.58 5.64
N PHE A 28 -13.95 -11.43 6.93
CA PHE A 28 -14.91 -11.41 8.04
C PHE A 28 -15.12 -10.02 8.66
N CYS A 29 -14.05 -9.25 8.85
CA CYS A 29 -14.12 -7.95 9.53
C CYS A 29 -13.67 -6.76 8.67
N GLY A 30 -13.19 -7.01 7.44
CA GLY A 30 -12.74 -5.96 6.53
C GLY A 30 -11.50 -5.19 7.02
N ALA A 31 -10.74 -5.71 7.99
CA ALA A 31 -9.45 -5.16 8.39
C ALA A 31 -8.37 -5.48 7.36
N LEU A 32 -7.49 -4.52 7.04
CA LEU A 32 -6.32 -4.78 6.20
C LEU A 32 -5.38 -5.72 6.96
N SER A 33 -5.20 -6.94 6.47
CA SER A 33 -4.56 -8.01 7.23
C SER A 33 -3.18 -8.40 6.70
N ASP A 34 -2.92 -8.18 5.41
CA ASP A 34 -1.63 -8.50 4.78
C ASP A 34 -1.41 -7.71 3.48
N TRP A 35 -0.21 -7.85 2.92
CA TRP A 35 0.20 -7.45 1.58
C TRP A 35 0.54 -8.67 0.72
N ASP A 36 -0.15 -8.82 -0.40
CA ASP A 36 0.07 -9.87 -1.38
C ASP A 36 1.15 -9.44 -2.39
N PHE A 37 2.39 -9.89 -2.14
CA PHE A 37 3.56 -9.55 -2.96
C PHE A 37 3.46 -10.10 -4.39
N ALA A 38 3.01 -11.35 -4.57
CA ALA A 38 2.77 -11.91 -5.91
C ALA A 38 1.76 -11.07 -6.70
N MET A 39 0.66 -10.68 -6.05
CA MET A 39 -0.35 -9.81 -6.67
C MET A 39 0.21 -8.42 -6.99
N ALA A 40 1.02 -7.83 -6.11
CA ALA A 40 1.66 -6.55 -6.37
C ALA A 40 2.56 -6.62 -7.63
N CYS A 41 3.36 -7.67 -7.75
CA CYS A 41 4.22 -7.91 -8.91
C CYS A 41 3.45 -8.14 -10.21
N SER A 42 2.27 -8.77 -10.16
CA SER A 42 1.47 -9.06 -11.36
C SER A 42 0.67 -7.88 -11.89
N GLN A 43 0.24 -6.96 -11.01
CA GLN A 43 -0.60 -5.81 -11.39
C GLN A 43 0.21 -4.69 -12.06
N GLY A 44 1.53 -4.65 -11.83
CA GLY A 44 2.41 -3.59 -12.30
C GLY A 44 2.16 -2.26 -11.58
N ASN A 45 3.22 -1.46 -11.42
CA ASN A 45 3.10 -0.12 -10.85
C ASN A 45 3.32 0.92 -11.94
N ALA A 46 2.25 1.62 -12.34
CA ALA A 46 2.38 2.76 -13.21
C ALA A 46 3.16 3.86 -12.48
N LEU A 47 4.18 4.42 -13.13
CA LEU A 47 4.87 5.60 -12.64
C LEU A 47 3.99 6.84 -12.87
N PRO A 48 4.03 7.85 -11.99
CA PRO A 48 3.14 9.01 -12.06
C PRO A 48 3.45 9.94 -13.24
N GLY A 49 4.56 9.71 -13.95
CA GLY A 49 4.88 10.36 -15.22
C GLY A 49 5.27 11.84 -15.11
N PRO A 50 5.48 12.53 -16.26
CA PRO A 50 6.10 13.86 -16.30
C PRO A 50 5.32 14.96 -15.57
N ALA A 51 3.99 14.85 -15.49
CA ALA A 51 3.14 15.85 -14.82
C ALA A 51 3.42 15.89 -13.32
N TYR A 52 3.54 14.73 -12.69
CA TYR A 52 3.91 14.63 -11.28
C TYR A 52 5.34 15.11 -11.03
N GLU A 53 6.28 14.74 -11.89
CA GLU A 53 7.67 15.20 -11.77
C GLU A 53 7.79 16.72 -11.88
N ALA A 54 7.01 17.35 -12.77
CA ALA A 54 6.95 18.81 -12.90
C ALA A 54 6.39 19.47 -11.63
N LEU A 55 5.32 18.89 -11.05
CA LEU A 55 4.78 19.34 -9.77
C LEU A 55 5.83 19.22 -8.66
N HIS A 56 6.46 18.06 -8.53
CA HIS A 56 7.52 17.81 -7.54
C HIS A 56 8.67 18.82 -7.67
N ARG A 57 9.20 19.03 -8.89
CA ARG A 57 10.26 20.03 -9.14
C ARG A 57 9.84 21.44 -8.76
N ARG A 58 8.58 21.81 -9.02
CA ARG A 58 8.03 23.12 -8.67
C ARG A 58 7.91 23.33 -7.15
N LEU A 59 7.48 22.30 -6.41
CA LEU A 59 7.26 22.40 -4.96
C LEU A 59 8.55 22.19 -4.14
N ALA A 60 9.55 21.49 -4.68
CA ALA A 60 10.76 21.10 -3.96
C ALA A 60 11.51 22.27 -3.27
N PRO A 61 11.67 23.47 -3.87
CA PRO A 61 12.31 24.58 -3.18
C PRO A 61 11.54 25.05 -1.93
N ALA A 62 10.22 25.12 -2.02
CA ALA A 62 9.36 25.53 -0.91
C ALA A 62 9.32 24.48 0.20
N ILE A 63 9.30 23.19 -0.16
CA ILE A 63 9.40 22.08 0.79
C ILE A 63 10.72 22.20 1.58
N LYS A 64 11.86 22.30 0.88
CA LYS A 64 13.18 22.43 1.52
C LYS A 64 13.29 23.65 2.42
N GLN A 65 12.74 24.78 2.00
CA GLN A 65 12.73 25.99 2.82
C GLN A 65 11.91 25.79 4.10
N ALA A 66 10.72 25.22 4.00
CA ALA A 66 9.87 24.95 5.15
C ALA A 66 10.49 23.92 6.10
N GLU A 67 11.12 22.86 5.57
CA GLU A 67 11.90 21.89 6.34
C GLU A 67 13.03 22.57 7.12
N TRP A 68 13.82 23.43 6.45
CA TRP A 68 14.91 24.16 7.08
C TRP A 68 14.43 25.11 8.20
N GLN A 69 13.24 25.68 8.04
CA GLN A 69 12.60 26.54 9.05
C GLN A 69 11.89 25.76 10.16
N GLY A 70 11.75 24.44 10.03
CA GLY A 70 10.94 23.63 10.94
C GLY A 70 9.43 23.86 10.82
N ASP A 71 8.97 24.47 9.73
CA ASP A 71 7.54 24.77 9.49
C ASP A 71 6.78 23.53 9.01
N ARG A 72 6.42 22.69 9.98
CA ARG A 72 5.67 21.44 9.78
C ARG A 72 4.32 21.65 9.09
N ALA A 73 3.65 22.77 9.35
CA ALA A 73 2.33 23.03 8.76
C ALA A 73 2.44 23.27 7.26
N THR A 74 3.43 24.08 6.84
CA THR A 74 3.71 24.33 5.43
C THR A 74 4.19 23.07 4.71
N VAL A 75 5.10 22.28 5.31
CA VAL A 75 5.54 20.99 4.74
C VAL A 75 4.35 20.06 4.51
N LYS A 76 3.47 19.89 5.50
CA LYS A 76 2.29 19.04 5.39
C LYS A 76 1.33 19.50 4.29
N ALA A 77 1.11 20.80 4.14
CA ALA A 77 0.26 21.34 3.08
C ALA A 77 0.84 21.05 1.68
N LEU A 78 2.16 21.23 1.50
CA LEU A 78 2.85 20.93 0.25
C LEU A 78 2.85 19.44 -0.08
N TYR A 79 3.07 18.58 0.92
CA TYR A 79 2.97 17.12 0.76
C TYR A 79 1.55 16.67 0.43
N THR A 80 0.54 17.29 1.06
CA THR A 80 -0.86 17.02 0.73
C THR A 80 -1.12 17.32 -0.75
N GLN A 81 -0.64 18.44 -1.28
CA GLN A 81 -0.77 18.77 -2.70
C GLN A 81 -0.08 17.73 -3.60
N LEU A 82 1.16 17.36 -3.27
CA LEU A 82 1.96 16.41 -4.05
C LEU A 82 1.30 15.03 -4.09
N PHE A 83 0.92 14.48 -2.93
CA PHE A 83 0.37 13.13 -2.84
C PHE A 83 -1.09 13.04 -3.27
N THR A 84 -1.86 14.13 -3.22
CA THR A 84 -3.17 14.19 -3.89
C THR A 84 -3.02 13.91 -5.38
N GLU A 85 -2.03 14.51 -6.04
CA GLU A 85 -1.78 14.31 -7.46
C GLU A 85 -1.21 12.91 -7.74
N HIS A 86 -0.35 12.39 -6.87
CA HIS A 86 0.15 11.02 -7.00
C HIS A 86 -0.97 9.98 -6.94
N ILE A 87 -1.91 10.09 -5.98
CA ILE A 87 -3.08 9.21 -5.89
C ILE A 87 -3.94 9.29 -7.16
N ARG A 88 -4.09 10.49 -7.73
CA ARG A 88 -4.87 10.68 -8.96
C ARG A 88 -4.23 9.97 -10.16
N LEU A 89 -2.90 10.03 -10.26
CA LEU A 89 -2.14 9.49 -11.39
C LEU A 89 -1.84 7.98 -11.24
N CYS A 90 -1.68 7.51 -10.00
CA CYS A 90 -1.27 6.15 -9.67
C CYS A 90 -2.21 5.49 -8.64
N PRO A 91 -3.52 5.40 -8.90
CA PRO A 91 -4.47 4.86 -7.92
C PRO A 91 -4.18 3.40 -7.54
N SER A 92 -3.58 2.61 -8.44
CA SER A 92 -3.23 1.20 -8.18
C SER A 92 -2.07 1.02 -7.20
N SER A 93 -1.27 2.06 -6.95
CA SER A 93 -0.23 2.03 -5.90
C SER A 93 -0.81 2.07 -4.49
N TYR A 94 -2.08 2.46 -4.37
CA TYR A 94 -2.76 2.65 -3.09
C TYR A 94 -3.82 1.60 -2.86
N SER A 95 -4.30 1.55 -1.61
CA SER A 95 -5.41 0.71 -1.21
C SER A 95 -6.60 0.92 -2.14
N PRO A 96 -7.36 -0.12 -2.51
CA PRO A 96 -8.62 0.07 -3.26
C PRO A 96 -9.61 0.97 -2.50
N ARG A 97 -9.43 1.15 -1.19
CA ARG A 97 -10.18 2.11 -0.38
C ARG A 97 -9.88 3.57 -0.72
N ILE A 98 -8.81 3.89 -1.44
CA ILE A 98 -8.44 5.27 -1.81
C ILE A 98 -9.49 5.96 -2.70
N VAL A 99 -10.37 5.19 -3.33
CA VAL A 99 -11.51 5.70 -4.11
C VAL A 99 -12.56 6.34 -3.19
N ASP A 100 -12.69 5.87 -1.95
CA ASP A 100 -13.59 6.44 -0.95
C ASP A 100 -13.04 7.78 -0.45
N GLY A 101 -13.79 8.87 -0.67
CA GLY A 101 -13.35 10.23 -0.35
C GLY A 101 -12.92 10.41 1.10
N ASP A 102 -13.71 9.89 2.04
CA ASP A 102 -13.44 10.00 3.49
C ASP A 102 -12.24 9.16 3.92
N TYR A 103 -12.03 8.01 3.26
CA TYR A 103 -10.83 7.21 3.46
C TYR A 103 -9.61 7.96 2.96
N ARG A 104 -9.68 8.50 1.74
CA ARG A 104 -8.57 9.20 1.09
C ARG A 104 -8.10 10.41 1.88
N VAL A 105 -9.01 11.21 2.45
CA VAL A 105 -8.66 12.35 3.29
C VAL A 105 -7.88 11.90 4.53
N ARG A 106 -8.37 10.89 5.26
CA ARG A 106 -7.69 10.36 6.45
C ARG A 106 -6.36 9.68 6.11
N TYR A 107 -6.32 8.96 4.98
CA TYR A 107 -5.10 8.33 4.49
C TYR A 107 -4.04 9.37 4.14
N LEU A 108 -4.42 10.47 3.47
CA LEU A 108 -3.50 11.57 3.16
C LEU A 108 -2.98 12.25 4.44
N ASP A 109 -3.83 12.45 5.45
CA ASP A 109 -3.39 12.99 6.74
C ASP A 109 -2.30 12.11 7.39
N TYR A 110 -2.55 10.80 7.48
CA TYR A 110 -1.57 9.81 7.93
C TYR A 110 -0.27 9.81 7.08
N TYR A 111 -0.43 9.77 5.76
CA TYR A 111 0.67 9.56 4.84
C TYR A 111 1.60 10.78 4.79
N THR A 112 1.04 11.99 4.80
CA THR A 112 1.80 13.24 4.85
C THR A 112 2.54 13.40 6.18
N ASP A 113 1.94 13.02 7.31
CA ASP A 113 2.63 12.99 8.60
C ASP A 113 3.80 12.00 8.60
N THR A 114 3.61 10.81 8.01
CA THR A 114 4.64 9.78 7.88
C THR A 114 5.81 10.25 7.02
N MET A 115 5.53 10.95 5.93
CA MET A 115 6.57 11.51 5.06
C MET A 115 7.31 12.67 5.73
N MET A 116 6.61 13.54 6.44
CA MET A 116 7.25 14.59 7.22
C MET A 116 8.18 14.02 8.30
N ILE A 117 7.80 12.91 8.94
CA ILE A 117 8.69 12.20 9.89
C ILE A 117 9.91 11.64 9.16
N HIS A 118 9.75 11.06 7.97
CA HIS A 118 10.87 10.55 7.18
C HIS A 118 11.92 11.63 6.88
N ASP A 119 11.47 12.82 6.49
CA ASP A 119 12.37 13.88 6.03
C ASP A 119 12.89 14.77 7.17
N MET A 120 12.10 14.96 8.23
CA MET A 120 12.42 15.92 9.31
C MET A 120 12.89 15.26 10.62
N ASP A 121 12.69 13.95 10.85
CA ASP A 121 13.26 13.29 12.02
C ASP A 121 14.77 13.06 11.80
N PRO A 122 15.66 13.61 12.64
CA PRO A 122 17.10 13.52 12.42
C PRO A 122 17.62 12.08 12.43
N ARG A 123 16.97 11.16 13.15
CA ARG A 123 17.33 9.74 13.19
C ARG A 123 17.05 9.07 11.85
N VAL A 124 15.92 9.40 11.22
CA VAL A 124 15.53 8.86 9.91
C VAL A 124 16.38 9.52 8.81
N ALA A 125 16.57 10.84 8.89
CA ALA A 125 17.38 11.60 7.93
C ALA A 125 18.83 11.09 7.86
N ALA A 126 19.43 10.72 8.99
CA ALA A 126 20.76 10.11 9.02
C ALA A 126 20.82 8.80 8.21
N TRP A 127 19.80 7.94 8.35
CA TRP A 127 19.69 6.73 7.54
C TRP A 127 19.42 7.03 6.07
N THR A 128 18.61 8.05 5.75
CA THR A 128 18.39 8.51 4.36
C THR A 128 19.71 8.93 3.70
N GLN A 129 20.54 9.69 4.41
CA GLN A 129 21.87 10.08 3.92
C GLN A 129 22.78 8.87 3.72
N TYR A 130 22.82 7.95 4.68
CA TYR A 130 23.61 6.72 4.58
C TYR A 130 23.15 5.85 3.40
N MET A 131 21.85 5.66 3.21
CA MET A 131 21.29 4.92 2.08
C MET A 131 21.66 5.59 0.74
N ASN A 132 21.57 6.91 0.64
CA ASN A 132 21.98 7.65 -0.56
C ASN A 132 23.48 7.46 -0.87
N GLN A 133 24.34 7.41 0.15
CA GLN A 133 25.76 7.08 -0.02
C GLN A 133 25.95 5.66 -0.56
N ARG A 134 25.26 4.65 0.01
CA ARG A 134 25.33 3.27 -0.48
C ARG A 134 24.83 3.14 -1.93
N ILE A 135 23.75 3.84 -2.30
CA ILE A 135 23.25 3.87 -3.68
C ILE A 135 24.26 4.53 -4.62
N ALA A 136 24.93 5.61 -4.19
CA ALA A 136 25.97 6.26 -4.98
C ALA A 136 27.17 5.32 -5.22
N GLU A 137 27.63 4.60 -4.19
CA GLU A 137 28.69 3.58 -4.31
C GLU A 137 28.30 2.44 -5.25
N LEU A 138 27.05 1.97 -5.16
CA LEU A 138 26.51 0.96 -6.06
C LEU A 138 26.53 1.44 -7.52
N ARG A 139 26.09 2.68 -7.78
CA ARG A 139 26.11 3.31 -9.11
C ARG A 139 27.54 3.50 -9.63
N GLN A 140 28.46 3.94 -8.77
CA GLN A 140 29.88 4.08 -9.14
C GLN A 140 30.49 2.71 -9.50
N THR A 141 30.19 1.66 -8.73
CA THR A 141 30.65 0.30 -9.03
C THR A 141 30.08 -0.19 -10.36
N GLN A 142 28.80 0.09 -10.65
CA GLN A 142 28.17 -0.23 -11.92
C GLN A 142 28.79 0.53 -13.09
N MET A 143 29.07 1.83 -12.94
CA MET A 143 29.76 2.64 -13.95
C MET A 143 31.19 2.14 -14.19
N MET A 144 31.91 1.76 -13.15
CA MET A 144 33.26 1.18 -13.28
C MET A 144 33.22 -0.21 -13.93
N GLN A 145 32.25 -1.06 -13.62
CA GLN A 145 32.05 -2.35 -14.32
C GLN A 145 31.64 -2.14 -15.79
N GLY A 146 30.83 -1.12 -16.09
CA GLY A 146 30.52 -0.69 -17.46
C GLY A 146 31.75 -0.15 -18.22
N ALA A 147 32.66 0.55 -17.53
CA ALA A 147 33.93 1.01 -18.08
C ALA A 147 34.93 -0.16 -18.29
N VAL A 148 34.94 -1.17 -17.40
CA VAL A 148 35.72 -2.41 -17.60
C VAL A 148 35.15 -3.23 -18.77
N MET A 149 33.83 -3.20 -18.99
CA MET A 149 33.19 -3.72 -20.22
C MET A 149 33.52 -2.93 -21.49
N SER A 150 34.09 -1.72 -21.38
CA SER A 150 34.63 -0.99 -22.54
C SER A 150 35.99 -1.54 -23.01
N PHE A 151 36.68 -2.33 -22.20
CA PHE A 151 37.74 -3.24 -22.68
C PHE A 151 37.16 -4.54 -23.28
N GLY A 152 35.88 -4.84 -23.01
CA GLY A 152 35.07 -5.91 -23.62
C GLY A 152 34.39 -5.52 -24.93
N ILE A 153 34.75 -4.38 -25.56
CA ILE A 153 34.28 -4.02 -26.92
C ILE A 153 34.68 -5.08 -27.96
N PHE A 154 35.69 -5.92 -27.68
CA PHE A 154 36.03 -7.08 -28.50
C PHE A 154 35.03 -8.25 -28.40
N ALA A 155 34.20 -8.34 -27.36
CA ALA A 155 33.26 -9.45 -27.15
C ALA A 155 31.87 -9.21 -27.78
N VAL A 156 31.43 -7.95 -27.92
CA VAL A 156 30.14 -7.60 -28.55
C VAL A 156 30.16 -7.87 -30.06
N ALA A 157 31.34 -7.85 -30.70
CA ALA A 157 31.52 -8.25 -32.09
C ALA A 157 31.21 -9.74 -32.37
N LEU A 158 31.00 -10.56 -31.32
CA LEU A 158 30.69 -12.00 -31.43
C LEU A 158 29.23 -12.36 -31.07
N GLY A 159 28.32 -11.38 -31.01
CA GLY A 159 26.87 -11.65 -30.94
C GLY A 159 26.32 -12.00 -29.55
N ALA A 160 26.98 -11.60 -28.46
CA ALA A 160 26.43 -11.73 -27.12
C ALA A 160 25.29 -10.71 -26.88
N GLN A 161 24.12 -11.19 -26.45
CA GLN A 161 23.02 -10.33 -26.01
C GLN A 161 23.43 -9.52 -24.77
N PRO A 162 22.97 -8.26 -24.62
CA PRO A 162 23.25 -7.46 -23.44
C PRO A 162 22.58 -8.13 -22.23
N GLN A 163 23.39 -8.80 -21.41
CA GLN A 163 22.97 -9.17 -20.07
C GLN A 163 22.69 -7.86 -19.34
N ALA A 164 21.40 -7.57 -19.16
CA ALA A 164 20.86 -6.37 -18.55
C ALA A 164 21.65 -6.01 -17.29
N LEU A 165 22.06 -4.74 -17.15
CA LEU A 165 22.68 -4.12 -15.98
C LEU A 165 22.38 -4.84 -14.65
N GLN A 166 23.16 -5.88 -14.32
CA GLN A 166 23.02 -6.61 -13.06
C GLN A 166 23.85 -5.87 -12.02
N PHE A 167 23.22 -5.49 -10.92
CA PHE A 167 23.96 -4.89 -9.81
C PHE A 167 24.90 -5.92 -9.16
N PRO A 168 26.11 -5.52 -8.74
CA PRO A 168 27.01 -6.39 -7.99
C PRO A 168 26.38 -6.78 -6.64
N ASP A 169 26.63 -8.02 -6.22
CA ASP A 169 25.97 -8.66 -5.10
C ASP A 169 26.18 -7.92 -3.76
N GLN A 170 27.44 -7.76 -3.34
CA GLN A 170 27.79 -7.14 -2.05
C GLN A 170 27.31 -5.68 -1.89
N PRO A 171 27.52 -4.76 -2.86
CA PRO A 171 27.04 -3.39 -2.73
C PRO A 171 25.50 -3.28 -2.67
N PHE A 172 24.76 -4.19 -3.32
CA PHE A 172 23.31 -4.24 -3.20
C PHE A 172 22.85 -4.59 -1.78
N TRP A 173 23.45 -5.61 -1.15
CA TRP A 173 23.07 -6.00 0.21
C TRP A 173 23.31 -4.90 1.24
N ALA A 174 24.34 -4.06 1.06
CA ALA A 174 24.55 -2.88 1.89
C ALA A 174 23.39 -1.86 1.77
N VAL A 175 22.87 -1.64 0.56
CA VAL A 175 21.68 -0.79 0.32
C VAL A 175 20.45 -1.39 1.00
N TYR A 176 20.21 -2.69 0.83
CA TYR A 176 19.04 -3.36 1.40
C TYR A 176 19.06 -3.35 2.94
N GLN A 177 20.22 -3.61 3.57
CA GLN A 177 20.35 -3.50 5.03
C GLN A 177 20.15 -2.06 5.52
N ALA A 178 20.70 -1.07 4.81
CA ALA A 178 20.46 0.34 5.12
C ALA A 178 18.96 0.69 5.06
N PHE A 179 18.27 0.22 4.02
CA PHE A 179 16.82 0.42 3.87
C PHE A 179 16.03 -0.22 5.02
N ARG A 180 16.35 -1.48 5.41
CA ARG A 180 15.67 -2.13 6.54
C ARG A 180 15.83 -1.35 7.84
N ASN A 181 17.02 -0.85 8.13
CA ASN A 181 17.27 -0.05 9.33
C ASN A 181 16.59 1.31 9.27
N GLN A 182 16.58 1.96 8.10
CA GLN A 182 15.85 3.20 7.88
C GLN A 182 14.35 3.01 8.13
N LEU A 183 13.75 1.99 7.52
CA LEU A 183 12.32 1.69 7.65
C LEU A 183 11.94 1.37 9.09
N ALA A 184 12.72 0.54 9.79
CA ALA A 184 12.49 0.26 11.20
C ALA A 184 12.55 1.55 12.05
N THR A 185 13.58 2.38 11.83
CA THR A 185 13.73 3.66 12.53
C THR A 185 12.57 4.60 12.25
N GLN A 186 12.13 4.70 10.99
CA GLN A 186 10.98 5.50 10.59
C GLN A 186 9.70 5.01 11.26
N MET A 187 9.46 3.70 11.28
CA MET A 187 8.25 3.13 11.86
C MET A 187 8.18 3.28 13.38
N HIS A 188 9.32 3.24 14.07
CA HIS A 188 9.40 3.65 15.47
C HIS A 188 9.04 5.13 15.66
N ALA A 189 9.60 6.04 14.84
CA ALA A 189 9.29 7.46 14.94
C ALA A 189 7.81 7.79 14.62
N VAL A 190 7.21 7.07 13.65
CA VAL A 190 5.78 7.17 13.29
C VAL A 190 4.87 6.71 14.43
N GLU A 191 5.26 5.65 15.14
CA GLU A 191 4.54 5.14 16.31
C GLU A 191 4.66 6.11 17.51
N GLU A 192 5.87 6.58 17.82
CA GLU A 192 6.14 7.58 18.88
C GLU A 192 5.37 8.88 18.67
N ALA A 193 5.23 9.34 17.42
CA ALA A 193 4.48 10.53 17.07
C ALA A 193 2.95 10.34 17.08
N GLY A 194 2.46 9.11 17.33
CA GLY A 194 1.04 8.76 17.26
C GLY A 194 0.46 8.76 15.85
N SER A 195 1.29 8.91 14.81
CA SER A 195 0.83 8.95 13.42
C SER A 195 0.27 7.60 12.98
N LEU A 196 0.80 6.47 13.45
CA LEU A 196 0.28 5.14 13.10
C LEU A 196 -1.21 4.98 13.44
N ALA A 197 -1.65 5.54 14.57
CA ALA A 197 -3.05 5.49 15.01
C ALA A 197 -4.01 6.27 14.08
N LYS A 198 -3.49 7.14 13.21
CA LYS A 198 -4.28 7.88 12.21
C LYS A 198 -4.61 7.05 10.97
N TYR A 199 -3.97 5.89 10.79
CA TYR A 199 -4.21 5.06 9.61
C TYR A 199 -5.68 4.58 9.58
N PRO A 200 -6.43 4.81 8.49
CA PRO A 200 -7.90 4.58 8.42
C PRO A 200 -8.37 3.11 8.41
N ASP A 201 -7.44 2.17 8.56
CA ASP A 201 -7.67 0.72 8.72
C ASP A 201 -7.05 0.16 10.02
N GLU A 202 -6.55 1.01 10.92
CA GLU A 202 -6.00 0.59 12.22
C GLU A 202 -4.90 -0.48 12.06
N VAL A 203 -3.98 -0.25 11.11
CA VAL A 203 -2.91 -1.19 10.78
C VAL A 203 -1.88 -1.29 11.90
N THR A 204 -1.23 -2.45 11.98
CA THR A 204 -0.09 -2.66 12.87
C THR A 204 1.20 -2.13 12.24
N ARG A 205 2.19 -1.79 13.08
CA ARG A 205 3.53 -1.39 12.63
C ARG A 205 4.14 -2.43 11.69
N THR A 206 4.09 -3.70 12.09
CA THR A 206 4.61 -4.84 11.31
C THR A 206 3.97 -4.95 9.92
N LEU A 207 2.68 -4.63 9.79
CA LEU A 207 2.00 -4.65 8.50
C LEU A 207 2.52 -3.51 7.58
N VAL A 208 2.70 -2.30 8.12
CA VAL A 208 3.25 -1.18 7.34
C VAL A 208 4.70 -1.44 6.94
N GLU A 209 5.52 -1.98 7.85
CA GLU A 209 6.88 -2.43 7.55
C GLU A 209 6.90 -3.45 6.41
N ARG A 210 6.00 -4.45 6.45
CA ARG A 210 5.88 -5.46 5.40
C ARG A 210 5.53 -4.85 4.05
N VAL A 211 4.62 -3.87 4.00
CA VAL A 211 4.28 -3.14 2.77
C VAL A 211 5.51 -2.38 2.26
N GLY A 212 6.24 -1.68 3.13
CA GLY A 212 7.46 -0.96 2.76
C GLY A 212 8.55 -1.87 2.18
N ILE A 213 8.83 -3.00 2.85
CA ILE A 213 9.76 -4.02 2.36
C ILE A 213 9.31 -4.59 1.02
N SER A 214 8.01 -4.90 0.88
CA SER A 214 7.45 -5.43 -0.37
C SER A 214 7.64 -4.46 -1.54
N ALA A 215 7.37 -3.17 -1.33
CA ALA A 215 7.54 -2.14 -2.35
C ALA A 215 9.02 -1.98 -2.75
N PHE A 216 9.94 -2.02 -1.78
CA PHE A 216 11.38 -2.02 -2.06
C PHE A 216 11.78 -3.22 -2.91
N VAL A 217 11.44 -4.44 -2.48
CA VAL A 217 11.80 -5.67 -3.21
C VAL A 217 11.25 -5.62 -4.64
N GLN A 218 9.97 -5.26 -4.81
CA GLN A 218 9.34 -5.13 -6.13
C GLN A 218 10.11 -4.17 -7.05
N GLY A 219 10.54 -3.02 -6.54
CA GLY A 219 11.29 -2.02 -7.31
C GLY A 219 12.69 -2.50 -7.72
N TRP A 220 13.32 -3.37 -6.94
CA TRP A 220 14.68 -3.84 -7.20
C TRP A 220 14.75 -5.11 -8.05
N LEU A 221 13.74 -6.00 -7.99
CA LEU A 221 13.76 -7.29 -8.71
C LEU A 221 14.21 -7.20 -10.18
N PRO A 222 13.76 -6.22 -11.01
CA PRO A 222 14.18 -6.14 -12.41
C PRO A 222 15.70 -6.00 -12.62
N TYR A 223 16.43 -5.49 -11.63
CA TYR A 223 17.86 -5.17 -11.73
C TYR A 223 18.79 -6.21 -11.08
N LEU A 224 18.21 -7.29 -10.54
CA LEU A 224 18.94 -8.32 -9.82
C LEU A 224 19.08 -9.60 -10.65
N SER A 225 20.18 -10.33 -10.43
CA SER A 225 20.35 -11.70 -10.94
C SER A 225 19.33 -12.66 -10.30
N GLU A 226 19.05 -13.79 -10.95
CA GLU A 226 18.06 -14.75 -10.43
C GLU A 226 18.38 -15.25 -9.01
N ASN A 227 19.65 -15.49 -8.72
CA ASN A 227 20.09 -15.88 -7.37
C ASN A 227 19.80 -14.76 -6.34
N MET A 228 20.16 -13.52 -6.67
CA MET A 228 19.88 -12.37 -5.80
C MET A 228 18.38 -12.14 -5.60
N ARG A 229 17.56 -12.32 -6.63
CA ARG A 229 16.09 -12.24 -6.53
C ARG A 229 15.55 -13.26 -5.53
N GLY A 230 15.95 -14.53 -5.69
CA GLY A 230 15.53 -15.61 -4.80
C GLY A 230 15.99 -15.40 -3.35
N HIS A 231 17.21 -14.90 -3.15
CA HIS A 231 17.73 -14.57 -1.83
C HIS A 231 16.95 -13.41 -1.19
N LEU A 232 16.73 -12.32 -1.93
CA LEU A 232 16.03 -11.14 -1.44
C LEU A 232 14.58 -11.46 -1.03
N ILE A 233 13.84 -12.19 -1.85
CA ILE A 233 12.46 -12.60 -1.54
C ILE A 233 12.41 -13.45 -0.27
N ARG A 234 13.38 -14.35 -0.08
CA ARG A 234 13.46 -15.21 1.09
C ARG A 234 13.81 -14.42 2.35
N ASP A 235 14.83 -13.57 2.30
CA ASP A 235 15.25 -12.75 3.44
C ASP A 235 14.15 -11.76 3.87
N ALA A 236 13.45 -11.17 2.90
CA ALA A 236 12.34 -10.26 3.14
C ALA A 236 11.07 -10.96 3.69
N GLY A 237 11.04 -12.30 3.78
CA GLY A 237 9.86 -13.06 4.22
C GLY A 237 8.67 -12.93 3.26
N LEU A 238 8.93 -12.68 1.97
CA LEU A 238 7.93 -12.49 0.92
C LEU A 238 7.65 -13.76 0.13
N THR A 239 8.03 -14.92 0.67
CA THR A 239 7.67 -16.20 0.06
C THR A 239 6.17 -16.38 0.04
N ASP A 240 5.64 -16.66 -1.15
CA ASP A 240 4.22 -16.79 -1.35
C ASP A 240 3.68 -18.06 -0.72
N GLN A 241 2.81 -17.88 0.28
CA GLN A 241 2.09 -18.97 0.91
C GLN A 241 0.65 -18.92 0.44
N TYR A 242 0.33 -19.82 -0.49
CA TYR A 242 -1.03 -20.05 -0.95
C TYR A 242 -1.42 -21.49 -0.69
N ILE A 243 -2.69 -21.71 -0.40
CA ILE A 243 -3.29 -23.03 -0.24
C ILE A 243 -4.50 -23.17 -1.14
N ASP A 244 -4.78 -24.39 -1.57
CA ASP A 244 -6.04 -24.73 -2.21
C ASP A 244 -7.08 -25.10 -1.15
N ILE A 245 -8.21 -24.40 -1.19
CA ILE A 245 -9.35 -24.67 -0.31
C ILE A 245 -10.61 -24.91 -1.15
N GLN A 246 -11.59 -25.57 -0.54
CA GLN A 246 -12.95 -25.61 -1.09
C GLN A 246 -13.58 -24.21 -1.00
N PRO A 247 -14.38 -23.79 -2.00
CA PRO A 247 -15.12 -22.54 -1.92
C PRO A 247 -15.99 -22.49 -0.65
N PRO A 248 -15.88 -21.42 0.17
CA PRO A 248 -16.70 -21.28 1.36
C PRO A 248 -18.16 -20.95 0.96
N PRO A 249 -19.13 -21.13 1.86
CA PRO A 249 -20.49 -20.67 1.63
C PRO A 249 -20.54 -19.14 1.55
N LEU A 250 -21.04 -18.63 0.42
CA LEU A 250 -21.15 -17.20 0.13
C LEU A 250 -22.59 -16.71 0.24
N GLN A 251 -22.73 -15.47 0.68
CA GLN A 251 -23.96 -14.69 0.63
C GLN A 251 -23.78 -13.55 -0.35
N LEU A 252 -24.81 -13.32 -1.17
CA LEU A 252 -24.84 -12.19 -2.08
C LEU A 252 -25.31 -10.94 -1.33
N ARG A 253 -24.58 -9.84 -1.47
CA ARG A 253 -24.97 -8.52 -0.95
C ARG A 253 -24.78 -7.43 -2.01
N ARG A 254 -25.31 -6.24 -1.75
CA ARG A 254 -25.22 -5.02 -2.53
C ARG A 254 -24.59 -3.92 -1.69
N CYS A 255 -23.52 -3.35 -2.22
CA CYS A 255 -22.85 -2.22 -1.61
C CYS A 255 -23.79 -1.01 -1.55
N GLY A 256 -24.11 -0.51 -0.36
CA GLY A 256 -24.91 0.72 -0.21
C GLY A 256 -24.20 1.99 -0.69
N GLY A 257 -22.89 1.94 -0.95
CA GLY A 257 -22.14 3.06 -1.51
C GLY A 257 -22.26 3.20 -3.04
N CYS A 258 -22.31 2.10 -3.79
CA CYS A 258 -22.27 2.14 -5.26
C CYS A 258 -23.15 1.10 -5.97
N GLY A 259 -23.91 0.30 -5.22
CA GLY A 259 -24.81 -0.73 -5.74
C GLY A 259 -24.11 -1.98 -6.31
N SER A 260 -22.78 -2.08 -6.21
CA SER A 260 -22.06 -3.27 -6.71
C SER A 260 -22.48 -4.52 -5.95
N GLN A 261 -22.46 -5.66 -6.64
CA GLN A 261 -22.55 -6.96 -5.99
C GLN A 261 -21.31 -7.20 -5.11
N LEU A 262 -21.51 -7.87 -3.98
CA LEU A 262 -20.47 -8.29 -3.05
C LEU A 262 -20.67 -9.77 -2.71
N ASP A 263 -19.61 -10.56 -2.87
CA ASP A 263 -19.56 -11.93 -2.39
C ASP A 263 -19.06 -11.91 -0.94
N VAL A 264 -19.92 -12.33 -0.02
CA VAL A 264 -19.68 -12.22 1.42
C VAL A 264 -19.59 -13.60 2.04
N VAL A 265 -18.48 -13.88 2.72
CA VAL A 265 -18.32 -15.13 3.47
C VAL A 265 -19.35 -15.18 4.60
N THR A 266 -20.02 -16.32 4.75
CA THR A 266 -21.01 -16.51 5.83
C THR A 266 -20.38 -16.21 7.20
N GLY A 267 -21.03 -15.36 7.99
CA GLY A 267 -20.55 -14.91 9.30
C GLY A 267 -19.66 -13.66 9.27
N ALA A 268 -19.38 -13.10 8.08
CA ALA A 268 -18.75 -11.80 7.98
C ALA A 268 -19.63 -10.70 8.58
N ARG A 269 -18.99 -9.75 9.24
CA ARG A 269 -19.62 -8.54 9.78
C ARG A 269 -19.33 -7.33 8.91
N ARG A 270 -18.16 -7.28 8.28
CA ARG A 270 -17.76 -6.17 7.40
C ARG A 270 -16.90 -6.67 6.24
N VAL A 271 -17.08 -6.06 5.08
CA VAL A 271 -16.31 -6.34 3.86
C VAL A 271 -15.90 -5.05 3.16
N ILE A 272 -14.89 -5.11 2.28
CA ILE A 272 -14.50 -3.98 1.44
C ILE A 272 -15.18 -4.10 0.07
N CYS A 273 -15.84 -3.03 -0.38
CA CYS A 273 -16.27 -2.91 -1.75
C CYS A 273 -15.09 -2.44 -2.62
N PHE A 274 -14.48 -3.34 -3.40
CA PHE A 274 -13.35 -3.00 -4.28
C PHE A 274 -13.71 -2.01 -5.40
N ARG A 275 -15.00 -1.78 -5.69
CA ARG A 275 -15.44 -0.81 -6.69
C ARG A 275 -15.41 0.64 -6.18
N CYS A 276 -15.87 0.89 -4.96
CA CYS A 276 -15.97 2.26 -4.41
C CYS A 276 -15.08 2.50 -3.18
N GLY A 277 -14.35 1.49 -2.72
CA GLY A 277 -13.45 1.59 -1.58
C GLY A 277 -14.10 1.62 -0.20
N LYS A 278 -15.44 1.73 -0.13
CA LYS A 278 -16.16 1.77 1.15
C LYS A 278 -16.10 0.42 1.86
N LYS A 279 -15.93 0.49 3.17
CA LYS A 279 -16.17 -0.64 4.09
C LYS A 279 -17.67 -0.75 4.29
N ILE A 280 -18.24 -1.93 4.10
CA ILE A 280 -19.68 -2.20 4.14
C ILE A 280 -19.98 -3.08 5.34
N ASP A 281 -20.95 -2.67 6.15
CA ASP A 281 -21.49 -3.49 7.23
C ASP A 281 -22.47 -4.51 6.64
N VAL A 282 -22.18 -5.78 6.88
CA VAL A 282 -22.93 -6.94 6.41
C VAL A 282 -23.35 -7.84 7.58
N SER A 283 -23.25 -7.33 8.82
CA SER A 283 -23.66 -8.05 10.01
C SER A 283 -25.19 -8.21 10.12
N ALA A 284 -25.93 -7.27 9.51
CA ALA A 284 -27.38 -7.31 9.37
C ALA A 284 -27.81 -7.75 7.96
N HIS A 285 -29.09 -8.10 7.81
CA HIS A 285 -29.67 -8.33 6.50
C HIS A 285 -29.71 -7.04 5.67
N GLU A 286 -29.69 -7.21 4.34
CA GLU A 286 -29.99 -6.09 3.46
C GLU A 286 -31.40 -5.60 3.72
N PHE A 287 -31.56 -4.28 3.68
CA PHE A 287 -32.88 -3.68 3.75
C PHE A 287 -33.26 -3.13 2.37
N PRO A 288 -34.55 -3.13 2.02
CA PRO A 288 -35.02 -2.49 0.80
C PRO A 288 -34.98 -0.98 0.96
N CYS A 289 -34.41 -0.26 0.00
CA CYS A 289 -34.42 1.20 -0.02
C CYS A 289 -35.87 1.72 0.01
N PRO A 290 -36.22 2.68 0.89
CA PRO A 290 -37.59 3.19 0.99
C PRO A 290 -38.07 3.92 -0.27
N GLY A 291 -37.16 4.42 -1.12
CA GLY A 291 -37.51 5.11 -2.36
C GLY A 291 -37.75 4.19 -3.56
N CYS A 292 -36.93 3.14 -3.73
CA CYS A 292 -36.95 2.31 -4.94
C CYS A 292 -37.03 0.79 -4.68
N GLY A 293 -37.05 0.37 -3.42
CA GLY A 293 -37.08 -1.04 -3.02
C GLY A 293 -35.79 -1.83 -3.22
N ALA A 294 -34.76 -1.25 -3.85
CA ALA A 294 -33.51 -1.96 -4.13
C ALA A 294 -32.80 -2.39 -2.83
N PRO A 295 -32.28 -3.64 -2.74
CA PRO A 295 -31.58 -4.11 -1.56
C PRO A 295 -30.26 -3.35 -1.36
N SER A 296 -29.94 -3.05 -0.10
CA SER A 296 -28.76 -2.28 0.26
C SER A 296 -28.14 -2.75 1.58
N SER A 297 -26.81 -2.85 1.61
CA SER A 297 -26.02 -3.00 2.83
C SER A 297 -25.41 -1.65 3.24
N VAL A 298 -25.40 -1.34 4.53
CA VAL A 298 -25.02 -0.01 5.05
C VAL A 298 -23.50 0.20 4.96
N PRO A 299 -23.00 1.37 4.49
CA PRO A 299 -21.60 1.73 4.65
C PRO A 299 -21.20 1.76 6.14
N ALA A 300 -20.15 1.04 6.52
CA ALA A 300 -19.74 0.90 7.90
C ALA A 300 -19.39 2.27 8.52
N GLY A 301 -19.96 2.53 9.70
CA GLY A 301 -19.79 3.81 10.41
C GLY A 301 -20.62 4.97 9.87
N SER A 302 -21.46 4.74 8.85
CA SER A 302 -22.42 5.73 8.36
C SER A 302 -23.79 5.54 9.00
N THR A 303 -24.40 6.65 9.41
CA THR A 303 -25.81 6.75 9.79
C THR A 303 -26.65 7.45 8.72
N ASP A 304 -26.01 7.96 7.66
CA ASP A 304 -26.65 8.73 6.59
C ASP A 304 -25.90 8.48 5.26
N TYR A 305 -26.61 7.96 4.26
CA TYR A 305 -26.07 7.78 2.92
C TYR A 305 -27.14 7.87 1.84
N ALA A 306 -26.75 8.23 0.61
CA ALA A 306 -27.65 8.25 -0.53
C ALA A 306 -27.74 6.85 -1.18
N CYS A 307 -28.95 6.39 -1.46
CA CYS A 307 -29.17 5.17 -2.21
C CYS A 307 -28.50 5.26 -3.59
N PRO A 308 -27.65 4.30 -3.99
CA PRO A 308 -26.90 4.39 -5.25
C PRO A 308 -27.77 4.19 -6.50
N TYR A 309 -29.05 3.83 -6.33
CA TYR A 309 -30.00 3.57 -7.42
C TYR A 309 -30.99 4.71 -7.66
N CYS A 310 -31.43 5.40 -6.61
CA CYS A 310 -32.45 6.47 -6.70
C CYS A 310 -32.09 7.77 -5.97
N SER A 311 -30.90 7.84 -5.37
CA SER A 311 -30.38 9.00 -4.63
C SER A 311 -31.18 9.44 -3.40
N VAL A 312 -32.24 8.73 -3.01
CA VAL A 312 -32.94 8.97 -1.74
C VAL A 312 -31.96 8.81 -0.58
N ARG A 313 -31.93 9.82 0.30
CA ARG A 313 -31.18 9.81 1.57
C ARG A 313 -31.78 8.78 2.51
N ILE A 314 -30.95 7.88 3.01
CA ILE A 314 -31.31 6.86 3.99
C ILE A 314 -30.64 7.24 5.30
N GLN A 315 -31.45 7.47 6.33
CA GLN A 315 -31.00 7.75 7.68
C GLN A 315 -31.31 6.53 8.57
N GLY A 316 -30.26 5.96 9.15
CA GLY A 316 -30.38 4.89 10.12
C GLY A 316 -30.30 5.43 11.54
N THR A 317 -31.18 4.97 12.44
CA THR A 317 -30.86 4.99 13.87
C THR A 317 -29.74 3.97 14.09
N THR A 318 -28.63 4.40 14.68
CA THR A 318 -27.45 3.55 14.95
C THR A 318 -27.86 2.15 15.38
N ALA A 319 -27.45 1.13 14.62
CA ALA A 319 -27.46 -0.24 15.13
C ALA A 319 -26.57 -0.25 16.39
N PRO A 320 -27.07 -0.75 17.54
CA PRO A 320 -26.29 -0.77 18.77
C PRO A 320 -24.98 -1.52 18.50
N THR A 321 -23.86 -0.84 18.72
CA THR A 321 -22.54 -1.46 18.69
C THR A 321 -22.54 -2.62 19.66
N ALA A 322 -22.53 -3.85 19.14
CA ALA A 322 -22.23 -5.01 19.96
C ALA A 322 -20.85 -4.79 20.57
N GLY A 323 -20.81 -4.55 21.87
CA GLY A 323 -19.59 -4.31 22.63
C GLY A 323 -18.62 -5.49 22.51
N PRO A 324 -17.33 -5.26 22.80
CA PRO A 324 -16.33 -6.31 22.74
C PRO A 324 -16.71 -7.46 23.69
N ARG A 325 -16.73 -8.69 23.17
CA ARG A 325 -16.65 -9.91 23.96
C ARG A 325 -15.25 -10.46 23.84
#